data_AF-A0A524D3V1-F1
#
_entry.id   AF-A0A524D3V1-F1
#
_cell.length_a   1.000
_cell.length_b   1.000
_cell.length_c   1.000
_cell.angle_alpha   90.00
_cell.angle_beta   90.00
_cell.angle_gamma   90.00
#
_symmetry.space_group_name_H-M   'P 1'
#
loop_
_entity.id
_entity.type
_entity.pdbx_description
1 polymer ?
#
loop_
_entity_poly.entity_id
_entity_poly.type
_entity_poly.pdbx_seq_one_letter_code
_entity_poly.pdbx_strand_id
1 'polypeptide(L)'
;MERKKYVCSECGYEFPPELGNLINEKVQVYCERCGAPFKIAGIKFKKDYTQHFFKKERKPVLTDKQKSSFESAIEGFNKISFLPILIFSIVSLGMLGTIAADPGNWALILMRQLSLGIAGLLITFYDKNYISKRIKEKKYDEIALDAFCIGILGCVIFGTGVLILLKGILIVFYVILTSEEKENRLYKFGLKLKNSLNNFSAFGGIIIIILTVAILGLMVSSVEELSTLEGVVGVSITVFIVFLVMGLAAIFIDITIKKRLAEQDAFTILDFVFIFTLGIVGTIFFSAGIFILFKGIIIFFLLFGNPPEPTKAMEIPIAKKKELEKIAIVNEGQKEDGESRLKPQPIKPKKEIEDEKEKERSQKKSKKEVEEKIEEVELKLHESLLPVKDEKDKKVVKSYFSKIFSILSKDVRKQIIELKIPKEEKKQLLQELAFLTAEQQLKYIETISDIYKEIPKKLIQRVKSLPNIKPEHYQRIMDQLKQMDYEEQLEFVHYLETNTPQEF
;
A
#
# COMPACT_ATOMS: atom_id res chain seq x y z
N MET A 1 -46.63 18.23 -29.52
CA MET A 1 -46.11 16.85 -29.67
C MET A 1 -46.10 16.19 -28.31
N GLU A 2 -46.88 15.14 -28.11
CA GLU A 2 -46.85 14.36 -26.87
C GLU A 2 -45.52 13.62 -26.76
N ARG A 3 -44.81 13.79 -25.63
CA ARG A 3 -43.54 13.09 -25.38
C ARG A 3 -43.85 11.63 -25.03
N LYS A 4 -43.32 10.71 -25.83
CA LYS A 4 -43.40 9.27 -25.54
C LYS A 4 -42.60 8.95 -24.28
N LYS A 5 -43.20 8.23 -23.35
CA LYS A 5 -42.55 7.73 -22.13
C LYS A 5 -41.99 6.35 -22.40
N TYR A 6 -40.72 6.13 -22.05
CA TYR A 6 -40.05 4.83 -22.17
C TYR A 6 -39.87 4.22 -20.79
N VAL A 7 -40.21 2.93 -20.64
CA VAL A 7 -40.17 2.23 -19.35
C VAL A 7 -39.37 0.94 -19.50
N CYS A 8 -38.50 0.64 -18.52
CA CYS A 8 -37.72 -0.59 -18.49
C CYS A 8 -38.62 -1.82 -18.27
N SER A 9 -38.50 -2.82 -19.14
CA SER A 9 -39.28 -4.06 -19.07
C SER A 9 -38.98 -4.91 -17.83
N GLU A 10 -37.78 -4.81 -17.27
CA GLU A 10 -37.35 -5.65 -16.14
C GLU A 10 -37.76 -5.06 -14.78
N CYS A 11 -37.65 -3.75 -14.59
CA CYS A 11 -37.84 -3.12 -13.28
C CYS A 11 -38.87 -1.97 -13.24
N GLY A 12 -39.51 -1.64 -14.37
CA GLY A 12 -40.52 -0.59 -14.44
C GLY A 12 -39.98 0.84 -14.33
N TYR A 13 -38.65 1.04 -14.37
CA TYR A 13 -38.04 2.38 -14.31
C TYR A 13 -38.39 3.21 -15.55
N GLU A 14 -38.93 4.41 -15.36
CA GLU A 14 -39.20 5.37 -16.44
C GLU A 14 -37.89 6.08 -16.81
N PHE A 15 -37.48 5.97 -18.07
CA PHE A 15 -36.23 6.57 -18.54
C PHE A 15 -36.37 8.11 -18.60
N PRO A 16 -35.34 8.85 -18.16
CA PRO A 16 -35.31 10.29 -18.30
C PRO A 16 -35.33 10.70 -19.79
N PRO A 17 -35.84 11.90 -20.10
CA PRO A 17 -36.07 12.35 -21.47
C PRO A 17 -34.79 12.41 -22.32
N GLU A 18 -33.60 12.60 -21.73
CA GLU A 18 -32.35 12.55 -22.48
C GLU A 18 -32.09 11.15 -23.07
N LEU A 19 -32.33 10.09 -22.29
CA LEU A 19 -32.22 8.72 -22.77
C LEU A 19 -33.32 8.37 -23.78
N GLY A 20 -34.49 9.00 -23.66
CA GLY A 20 -35.56 8.88 -24.65
C GLY A 20 -35.15 9.34 -26.05
N ASN A 21 -34.35 10.40 -26.15
CA ASN A 21 -33.81 10.86 -27.44
C ASN A 21 -32.84 9.83 -28.04
N LEU A 22 -31.97 9.23 -27.22
CA LEU A 22 -31.05 8.17 -27.67
C LEU A 22 -31.81 6.91 -28.13
N ILE A 23 -32.89 6.54 -27.43
CA ILE A 23 -33.78 5.44 -27.85
C ILE A 23 -34.38 5.72 -29.22
N ASN A 24 -34.84 6.96 -29.46
CA ASN A 24 -35.41 7.37 -30.75
C ASN A 24 -34.39 7.32 -31.88
N GLU A 25 -33.13 7.66 -31.58
CA GLU A 25 -31.99 7.54 -32.51
C GLU A 25 -31.50 6.10 -32.70
N LYS A 26 -32.17 5.12 -32.07
CA LYS A 26 -31.84 3.70 -32.09
C LYS A 26 -30.46 3.42 -31.49
N VAL A 27 -30.02 4.21 -30.51
CA VAL A 27 -28.81 3.94 -29.71
C VAL A 27 -29.18 3.03 -28.54
N GLN A 28 -28.38 1.98 -28.31
CA GLN A 28 -28.62 1.05 -27.19
C GLN A 28 -28.39 1.76 -25.85
N VAL A 29 -29.45 1.94 -25.07
CA VAL A 29 -29.39 2.40 -23.68
C VAL A 29 -29.61 1.26 -22.70
N TYR A 30 -29.12 1.45 -21.47
CA TYR A 30 -29.23 0.53 -20.34
C TYR A 30 -30.01 1.20 -19.21
N CYS A 31 -30.83 0.44 -18.49
CA CYS A 31 -31.57 0.95 -17.35
C CYS A 31 -30.61 1.37 -16.23
N GLU A 32 -30.75 2.60 -15.73
CA GLU A 32 -29.92 3.13 -14.63
C GLU A 32 -30.13 2.37 -13.32
N ARG A 33 -31.30 1.74 -13.14
CA ARG A 33 -31.65 1.03 -11.92
C ARG A 33 -31.18 -0.43 -11.88
N CYS A 34 -31.33 -1.17 -12.98
CA CYS A 34 -31.03 -2.61 -13.02
C CYS A 34 -29.95 -3.01 -14.04
N GLY A 35 -29.43 -2.08 -14.83
CA GLY A 35 -28.41 -2.35 -15.86
C GLY A 35 -28.93 -3.14 -17.06
N ALA A 36 -30.22 -3.48 -17.13
CA ALA A 36 -30.77 -4.24 -18.24
C ALA A 36 -30.80 -3.41 -19.55
N PRO A 37 -30.44 -3.98 -20.71
CA PRO A 37 -30.53 -3.29 -21.99
C PRO A 37 -31.98 -3.03 -22.36
N PHE A 38 -32.29 -1.82 -22.80
CA PHE A 38 -33.62 -1.49 -23.31
C PHE A 38 -33.91 -2.26 -24.60
N LYS A 39 -35.09 -2.88 -24.68
CA LYS A 39 -35.54 -3.68 -25.84
C LYS A 39 -36.92 -3.20 -26.29
N ILE A 40 -37.07 -2.92 -27.59
CA ILE A 40 -38.36 -2.71 -28.25
C ILE A 40 -38.50 -3.77 -29.33
N ALA A 41 -39.66 -4.43 -29.36
CA ALA A 41 -39.97 -5.43 -30.37
C ALA A 41 -39.84 -4.83 -31.79
N GLY A 42 -39.06 -5.48 -32.65
CA GLY A 42 -38.87 -5.07 -34.05
C GLY A 42 -37.79 -4.01 -34.29
N ILE A 43 -37.13 -3.47 -33.26
CA ILE A 43 -36.05 -2.48 -33.43
C ILE A 43 -34.70 -3.10 -33.06
N LYS A 44 -33.77 -3.16 -34.03
CA LYS A 44 -32.34 -3.44 -33.77
C LYS A 44 -31.64 -2.12 -33.44
N PHE A 45 -31.22 -1.97 -32.20
CA PHE A 45 -30.41 -0.82 -31.77
C PHE A 45 -28.99 -0.92 -32.33
N LYS A 46 -28.41 0.22 -32.71
CA LYS A 46 -26.98 0.36 -32.97
C LYS A 46 -26.26 0.18 -31.63
N LYS A 47 -25.36 -0.82 -31.55
CA LYS A 47 -24.47 -0.97 -30.41
C LYS A 47 -23.64 0.30 -30.30
N ASP A 48 -23.69 0.94 -29.14
CA ASP A 48 -22.95 2.16 -28.91
C ASP A 48 -21.44 1.87 -29.05
N TYR A 49 -20.73 2.70 -29.82
CA TYR A 49 -19.31 2.52 -30.14
C TYR A 49 -18.42 2.58 -28.87
N THR A 50 -18.96 3.08 -27.77
CA THR A 50 -18.32 3.16 -26.46
C THR A 50 -18.09 1.80 -25.79
N GLN A 51 -18.84 0.74 -26.13
CA GLN A 51 -18.59 -0.58 -25.54
C GLN A 51 -17.35 -1.30 -26.08
N HIS A 52 -16.79 -0.88 -27.21
CA HIS A 52 -15.57 -1.49 -27.74
C HIS A 52 -14.29 -1.07 -26.97
N PHE A 53 -14.35 -0.07 -26.09
CA PHE A 53 -13.17 0.38 -25.34
C PHE A 53 -12.90 -0.40 -24.04
N PHE A 54 -13.90 -1.07 -23.45
CA PHE A 54 -13.75 -1.64 -22.10
C PHE A 54 -13.51 -3.15 -22.04
N LYS A 55 -13.56 -3.87 -23.17
CA LYS A 55 -13.32 -5.32 -23.21
C LYS A 55 -12.25 -5.72 -24.21
N LYS A 56 -11.12 -5.02 -24.22
CA LYS A 56 -9.90 -5.60 -24.75
C LYS A 56 -9.51 -6.71 -23.78
N GLU A 57 -9.85 -7.94 -24.12
CA GLU A 57 -9.32 -9.15 -23.46
C GLU A 57 -7.79 -9.03 -23.50
N ARG A 58 -7.24 -8.51 -22.41
CA ARG A 58 -5.80 -8.38 -22.27
C ARG A 58 -5.30 -9.82 -22.16
N LYS A 59 -4.58 -10.25 -23.19
CA LYS A 59 -3.84 -11.50 -23.20
C LYS A 59 -3.07 -11.63 -21.88
N PRO A 60 -3.00 -12.83 -21.29
CA PRO A 60 -2.21 -13.05 -20.08
C PRO A 60 -0.80 -12.50 -20.28
N VAL A 61 -0.25 -11.89 -19.22
CA VAL A 61 1.06 -11.23 -19.26
C VAL A 61 2.17 -12.23 -19.60
N LEU A 62 2.00 -13.49 -19.19
CA LEU A 62 2.86 -14.61 -19.52
C LEU A 62 2.12 -15.62 -20.41
N THR A 63 2.82 -16.12 -21.41
CA THR A 63 2.42 -17.32 -22.16
C THR A 63 2.70 -18.58 -21.35
N ASP A 64 1.95 -19.66 -21.57
CA ASP A 64 2.15 -20.95 -20.86
C ASP A 64 3.60 -21.47 -21.00
N LYS A 65 4.22 -21.22 -22.17
CA LYS A 65 5.63 -21.55 -22.42
C LYS A 65 6.59 -20.77 -21.52
N GLN A 66 6.31 -19.50 -21.24
CA GLN A 66 7.13 -18.72 -20.31
C GLN A 66 6.90 -19.18 -18.87
N LYS A 67 5.66 -19.47 -18.48
CA LYS A 67 5.32 -19.99 -17.15
C LYS A 67 6.06 -21.30 -16.86
N SER A 68 6.05 -22.25 -17.78
CA SER A 68 6.79 -23.51 -17.64
C SER A 68 8.31 -23.31 -17.61
N SER A 69 8.84 -22.34 -18.36
CA SER A 69 10.26 -21.98 -18.31
C SER A 69 10.67 -21.43 -16.94
N PHE A 70 9.86 -20.56 -16.33
CA PHE A 70 10.12 -20.05 -14.98
C PHE A 70 10.05 -21.17 -13.93
N GLU A 71 9.04 -22.03 -13.99
CA GLU A 71 8.90 -23.18 -13.08
C GLU A 71 10.13 -24.10 -13.18
N SER A 72 10.56 -24.43 -14.40
CA SER A 72 11.75 -25.26 -14.62
C SER A 72 13.03 -24.62 -14.07
N ALA A 73 13.20 -23.30 -14.25
CA ALA A 73 14.34 -22.59 -13.69
C ALA A 73 14.33 -22.62 -12.14
N ILE A 74 13.18 -22.35 -11.52
CA ILE A 74 13.02 -22.38 -10.06
C ILE A 74 13.32 -23.79 -9.53
N GLU A 75 12.82 -24.84 -10.17
CA GLU A 75 13.10 -26.23 -9.80
C GLU A 75 14.58 -26.60 -9.97
N GLY A 76 15.23 -26.11 -11.02
CA GLY A 76 16.67 -26.28 -11.25
C GLY A 76 17.49 -25.69 -10.10
N PHE A 77 17.24 -24.42 -9.75
CA PHE A 77 17.88 -23.78 -8.61
C PHE A 77 17.56 -24.48 -7.29
N ASN A 78 16.32 -24.94 -7.10
CA ASN A 78 15.90 -25.62 -5.87
C ASN A 78 16.73 -26.87 -5.54
N LYS A 79 17.21 -27.60 -6.56
CA LYS A 79 18.04 -28.80 -6.36
C LYS A 79 19.44 -28.50 -5.83
N ILE A 80 20.02 -27.35 -6.19
CA ILE A 80 21.45 -27.05 -5.97
C ILE A 80 21.65 -25.94 -4.93
N SER A 81 20.67 -25.05 -4.76
CA SER A 81 20.82 -23.79 -4.01
C SER A 81 21.27 -23.93 -2.55
N PHE A 82 20.91 -25.02 -1.86
CA PHE A 82 21.31 -25.23 -0.46
C PHE A 82 22.77 -25.69 -0.30
N LEU A 83 23.39 -26.23 -1.35
CA LEU A 83 24.67 -26.94 -1.28
C LEU A 83 25.85 -26.05 -0.86
N PRO A 84 26.05 -24.83 -1.39
CA PRO A 84 27.17 -23.98 -0.98
C PRO A 84 27.14 -23.61 0.50
N ILE A 85 25.94 -23.28 1.03
CA ILE A 85 25.77 -22.96 2.45
C ILE A 85 26.03 -24.19 3.32
N LEU A 86 25.55 -25.37 2.90
CA LEU A 86 25.78 -26.61 3.64
C LEU A 86 27.27 -26.95 3.72
N ILE A 87 27.99 -26.88 2.60
CA ILE A 87 29.45 -27.12 2.56
C ILE A 87 30.16 -26.14 3.48
N PHE A 88 29.84 -24.84 3.36
CA PHE A 88 30.42 -23.82 4.23
C PHE A 88 30.15 -24.10 5.71
N SER A 89 28.93 -24.51 6.06
CA SER A 89 28.55 -24.80 7.45
C SER A 89 29.36 -25.96 8.02
N ILE A 90 29.54 -27.03 7.23
CA ILE A 90 30.35 -28.20 7.62
C ILE A 90 31.83 -27.80 7.77
N VAL A 91 32.36 -27.03 6.83
CA VAL A 91 33.75 -26.55 6.88
C VAL A 91 33.97 -25.64 8.10
N SER A 92 33.05 -24.70 8.36
CA SER A 92 33.11 -23.81 9.51
C SER A 92 33.12 -24.60 10.83
N LEU A 93 32.24 -25.60 10.98
CA LEU A 93 32.26 -26.48 12.16
C LEU A 93 33.55 -27.33 12.23
N GLY A 94 34.06 -27.82 11.10
CA GLY A 94 35.33 -28.56 11.05
C GLY A 94 36.53 -27.71 11.49
N MET A 95 36.49 -26.40 11.23
CA MET A 95 37.51 -25.45 11.69
C MET A 95 37.56 -25.29 13.21
N LEU A 96 36.63 -25.85 13.98
CA LEU A 96 36.78 -25.97 15.44
C LEU A 96 38.05 -26.75 15.84
N GLY A 97 38.57 -27.64 14.97
CA GLY A 97 39.84 -28.33 15.21
C GLY A 97 41.04 -27.39 15.34
N THR A 98 40.95 -26.15 14.86
CA THR A 98 42.01 -25.13 15.02
C THR A 98 42.25 -24.72 16.47
N ILE A 99 41.31 -25.01 17.38
CA ILE A 99 41.48 -24.81 18.83
C ILE A 99 42.70 -25.58 19.37
N ALA A 100 43.00 -26.76 18.81
CA ALA A 100 44.18 -27.53 19.23
C ALA A 100 45.50 -26.85 18.84
N ALA A 101 45.51 -26.06 17.78
CA ALA A 101 46.68 -25.32 17.29
C ALA A 101 46.83 -23.95 17.97
N ASP A 102 45.73 -23.34 18.40
CA ASP A 102 45.72 -22.07 19.11
C ASP A 102 44.80 -22.12 20.35
N PRO A 103 45.27 -22.73 21.46
CA PRO A 103 44.49 -22.84 22.68
C PRO A 103 44.25 -21.49 23.37
N GLY A 104 45.03 -20.45 23.05
CA GLY A 104 44.86 -19.12 23.65
C GLY A 104 43.55 -18.46 23.22
N ASN A 105 43.17 -18.65 21.96
CA ASN A 105 41.97 -18.04 21.36
C ASN A 105 40.78 -19.00 21.27
N TRP A 106 40.75 -20.06 22.09
CA TRP A 106 39.75 -21.13 21.97
C TRP A 106 38.31 -20.63 22.02
N ALA A 107 38.00 -19.69 22.92
CA ALA A 107 36.65 -19.17 23.12
C ALA A 107 36.16 -18.38 21.89
N LEU A 108 37.04 -17.56 21.31
CA LEU A 108 36.78 -16.79 20.11
C LEU A 108 36.52 -17.70 18.90
N ILE A 109 37.41 -18.68 18.70
CA ILE A 109 37.31 -19.66 17.62
C ILE A 109 35.99 -20.43 17.76
N LEU A 110 35.68 -20.90 18.97
CA LEU A 110 34.46 -21.62 19.27
C LEU A 110 33.23 -20.78 18.96
N MET A 111 33.13 -19.57 19.51
CA MET A 111 31.97 -18.70 19.31
C MET A 111 31.76 -18.35 17.83
N ARG A 112 32.83 -18.00 17.11
CA ARG A 112 32.76 -17.64 15.69
C ARG A 112 32.34 -18.82 14.82
N GLN A 113 33.06 -19.94 14.92
CA GLN A 113 32.83 -21.09 14.04
C GLN A 113 31.52 -21.82 14.36
N LEU A 114 31.18 -21.92 15.65
CA LEU A 114 29.92 -22.52 16.06
C LEU A 114 28.73 -21.67 15.59
N SER A 115 28.80 -20.34 15.75
CA SER A 115 27.71 -19.45 15.34
C SER A 115 27.53 -19.46 13.81
N LEU A 116 28.61 -19.33 13.04
CA LEU A 116 28.54 -19.40 11.57
C LEU A 116 28.05 -20.76 11.08
N GLY A 117 28.56 -21.85 11.66
CA GLY A 117 28.14 -23.21 11.35
C GLY A 117 26.66 -23.46 11.65
N ILE A 118 26.19 -23.09 12.84
CA ILE A 118 24.79 -23.24 13.24
C ILE A 118 23.87 -22.36 12.38
N ALA A 119 24.22 -21.10 12.14
CA ALA A 119 23.43 -20.21 11.29
C ALA A 119 23.28 -20.76 9.87
N GLY A 120 24.38 -21.24 9.27
CA GLY A 120 24.35 -21.86 7.95
C GLY A 120 23.52 -23.15 7.92
N LEU A 121 23.64 -24.02 8.94
CA LEU A 121 22.81 -25.22 9.07
C LEU A 121 21.32 -24.89 9.21
N LEU A 122 20.96 -23.88 10.00
CA LEU A 122 19.58 -23.42 10.14
C LEU A 122 19.03 -22.91 8.82
N ILE A 123 19.82 -22.11 8.08
CA ILE A 123 19.44 -21.65 6.73
C ILE A 123 19.22 -22.84 5.80
N THR A 124 20.15 -23.80 5.74
CA THR A 124 20.00 -25.00 4.92
C THR A 124 18.79 -25.83 5.33
N PHE A 125 18.54 -25.98 6.63
CA PHE A 125 17.39 -26.70 7.16
C PHE A 125 16.07 -26.05 6.74
N TYR A 126 15.96 -24.73 6.87
CA TYR A 126 14.78 -23.98 6.46
C TYR A 126 14.55 -24.08 4.95
N ASP A 127 15.62 -23.91 4.16
CA ASP A 127 15.55 -24.01 2.72
C ASP A 127 15.05 -25.40 2.29
N LYS A 128 15.65 -26.47 2.79
CA LYS A 128 15.33 -27.84 2.40
C LYS A 128 13.96 -28.31 2.88
N ASN A 129 13.58 -28.01 4.12
CA ASN A 129 12.38 -28.57 4.75
C ASN A 129 11.13 -27.72 4.54
N TYR A 130 11.29 -26.41 4.38
CA TYR A 130 10.18 -25.49 4.18
C TYR A 130 10.11 -24.99 2.74
N ILE A 131 11.11 -24.25 2.26
CA ILE A 131 11.09 -23.60 0.94
C ILE A 131 11.03 -24.65 -0.19
N SER A 132 11.96 -25.60 -0.22
CA SER A 132 12.03 -26.65 -1.25
C SER A 132 10.79 -27.53 -1.27
N LYS A 133 10.16 -27.78 -0.11
CA LYS A 133 8.91 -28.54 -0.02
C LYS A 133 7.76 -27.77 -0.68
N ARG A 134 7.62 -26.48 -0.38
CA ARG A 134 6.57 -25.61 -0.95
C ARG A 134 6.77 -25.36 -2.45
N ILE A 135 8.01 -25.30 -2.94
CA ILE A 135 8.31 -25.28 -4.38
C ILE A 135 7.78 -26.56 -5.06
N LYS A 136 8.02 -27.74 -4.48
CA LYS A 136 7.50 -29.02 -5.02
C LYS A 136 5.97 -29.07 -5.01
N GLU A 137 5.34 -28.46 -4.02
CA GLU A 137 3.87 -28.30 -3.94
C GLU A 137 3.32 -27.20 -4.86
N LYS A 138 4.18 -26.50 -5.63
CA LYS A 138 3.83 -25.33 -6.45
C LYS A 138 3.16 -24.16 -5.70
N LYS A 139 3.40 -24.07 -4.38
CA LYS A 139 2.87 -23.00 -3.50
C LYS A 139 3.85 -21.84 -3.42
N TYR A 140 4.12 -21.21 -4.55
CA TYR A 140 5.12 -20.14 -4.69
C TYR A 140 4.76 -18.88 -3.92
N ASP A 141 3.47 -18.59 -3.77
CA ASP A 141 2.96 -17.42 -3.08
C ASP A 141 3.16 -17.45 -1.56
N GLU A 142 3.21 -18.64 -0.96
CA GLU A 142 3.45 -18.80 0.48
C GLU A 142 4.91 -18.55 0.89
N ILE A 143 5.85 -18.56 -0.06
CA ILE A 143 7.31 -18.56 0.20
C ILE A 143 8.07 -17.45 -0.52
N ALA A 144 7.37 -16.50 -1.13
CA ALA A 144 7.98 -15.49 -1.99
C ALA A 144 9.03 -14.64 -1.26
N LEU A 145 8.69 -14.11 -0.07
CA LEU A 145 9.65 -13.36 0.75
C LEU A 145 10.58 -14.27 1.53
N ASP A 146 10.14 -15.47 1.91
CA ASP A 146 10.94 -16.40 2.70
C ASP A 146 12.25 -16.76 1.98
N ALA A 147 12.17 -17.16 0.71
CA ALA A 147 13.35 -17.51 -0.08
C ALA A 147 14.24 -16.30 -0.36
N PHE A 148 13.64 -15.13 -0.61
CA PHE A 148 14.38 -13.89 -0.81
C PHE A 148 15.16 -13.47 0.45
N CYS A 149 14.50 -13.44 1.61
CA CYS A 149 15.10 -13.04 2.87
C CYS A 149 16.13 -14.05 3.38
N ILE A 150 15.87 -15.36 3.29
CA ILE A 150 16.87 -16.40 3.58
C ILE A 150 18.08 -16.23 2.66
N GLY A 151 17.88 -15.94 1.38
CA GLY A 151 18.97 -15.67 0.43
C GLY A 151 19.86 -14.52 0.88
N ILE A 152 19.26 -13.40 1.33
CA ILE A 152 20.00 -12.26 1.88
C ILE A 152 20.81 -12.67 3.11
N LEU A 153 20.20 -13.39 4.07
CA LEU A 153 20.91 -13.87 5.26
C LEU A 153 22.07 -14.81 4.90
N GLY A 154 21.88 -15.70 3.93
CA GLY A 154 22.95 -16.55 3.41
C GLY A 154 24.07 -15.76 2.71
N CYS A 155 23.76 -14.64 2.08
CA CYS A 155 24.77 -13.77 1.48
C CYS A 155 25.68 -13.11 2.53
N VAL A 156 25.18 -12.85 3.75
CA VAL A 156 26.00 -12.37 4.87
C VAL A 156 27.09 -13.39 5.24
N ILE A 157 26.82 -14.68 5.03
CA ILE A 157 27.78 -15.77 5.21
C ILE A 157 28.65 -15.90 3.95
N PHE A 158 29.56 -14.95 3.74
CA PHE A 158 30.55 -14.94 2.66
C PHE A 158 29.96 -15.14 1.25
N GLY A 159 28.75 -14.63 0.98
CA GLY A 159 28.10 -14.76 -0.33
C GLY A 159 27.56 -16.16 -0.65
N THR A 160 27.59 -17.11 0.28
CA THR A 160 27.14 -18.49 0.03
C THR A 160 25.64 -18.59 -0.29
N GLY A 161 24.85 -17.58 0.10
CA GLY A 161 23.41 -17.48 -0.17
C GLY A 161 22.99 -17.00 -1.56
N VAL A 162 23.91 -16.62 -2.46
CA VAL A 162 23.56 -16.03 -3.76
C VAL A 162 22.62 -16.94 -4.58
N LEU A 163 22.81 -18.26 -4.55
CA LEU A 163 21.91 -19.17 -5.28
C LEU A 163 20.49 -19.22 -4.68
N ILE A 164 20.36 -19.13 -3.36
CA ILE A 164 19.04 -19.05 -2.72
C ILE A 164 18.40 -17.69 -3.00
N LEU A 165 19.19 -16.60 -3.02
CA LEU A 165 18.71 -15.27 -3.36
C LEU A 165 18.18 -15.20 -4.80
N LEU A 166 18.92 -15.72 -5.79
CA LEU A 166 18.46 -15.82 -7.18
C LEU A 166 17.17 -16.64 -7.29
N LYS A 167 17.09 -17.77 -6.57
CA LYS A 167 15.86 -18.57 -6.47
C LYS A 167 14.70 -17.74 -5.91
N GLY A 168 14.92 -17.00 -4.82
CA GLY A 168 13.92 -16.12 -4.21
C GLY A 168 13.45 -15.02 -5.16
N ILE A 169 14.37 -14.36 -5.87
CA ILE A 169 14.06 -13.34 -6.88
C ILE A 169 13.17 -13.92 -7.99
N LEU A 170 13.49 -15.12 -8.50
CA LEU A 170 12.68 -15.80 -9.52
C LEU A 170 11.27 -16.12 -9.01
N ILE A 171 11.13 -16.57 -7.76
CA ILE A 171 9.83 -16.84 -7.13
C ILE A 171 9.02 -15.56 -7.02
N VAL A 172 9.63 -14.45 -6.56
CA VAL A 172 8.94 -13.15 -6.45
C VAL A 172 8.46 -12.69 -7.82
N PHE A 173 9.31 -12.75 -8.86
CA PHE A 173 8.90 -12.41 -10.22
C PHE A 173 7.77 -13.31 -10.73
N TYR A 174 7.85 -14.61 -10.48
CA TYR A 174 6.80 -15.56 -10.87
C TYR A 174 5.46 -15.20 -10.20
N VAL A 175 5.45 -14.93 -8.89
CA VAL A 175 4.23 -14.57 -8.14
C VAL A 175 3.64 -13.25 -8.64
N ILE A 176 4.50 -12.26 -8.92
CA ILE A 176 4.06 -10.97 -9.48
C ILE A 176 3.42 -11.21 -10.86
N LEU A 177 4.11 -11.90 -11.77
CA LEU A 177 3.68 -12.03 -13.17
C LEU A 177 2.48 -12.98 -13.35
N THR A 178 2.29 -13.95 -12.46
CA THR A 178 1.22 -14.98 -12.55
C THR A 178 -0.04 -14.59 -11.75
N SER A 179 -0.09 -13.39 -11.16
CA SER A 179 -1.29 -12.93 -10.44
C SER A 179 -2.44 -12.66 -11.43
N GLU A 180 -3.41 -13.59 -11.49
CA GLU A 180 -4.55 -13.55 -12.42
C GLU A 180 -5.64 -12.53 -12.03
N GLU A 181 -5.68 -12.15 -10.75
CA GLU A 181 -6.72 -11.28 -10.21
C GLU A 181 -6.37 -9.80 -10.41
N LYS A 182 -7.17 -9.10 -11.22
CA LYS A 182 -6.98 -7.67 -11.49
C LYS A 182 -7.49 -6.79 -10.36
N GLU A 183 -8.60 -7.18 -9.75
CA GLU A 183 -9.24 -6.41 -8.70
C GLU A 183 -8.48 -6.64 -7.39
N ASN A 184 -8.03 -5.55 -6.77
CA ASN A 184 -7.23 -5.54 -5.54
C ASN A 184 -5.90 -6.32 -5.64
N ARG A 185 -5.28 -6.37 -6.83
CA ARG A 185 -4.00 -7.09 -7.08
C ARG A 185 -2.91 -6.73 -6.08
N LEU A 186 -2.72 -5.43 -5.82
CA LEU A 186 -1.71 -4.95 -4.88
C LEU A 186 -2.00 -5.39 -3.44
N TYR A 187 -3.27 -5.33 -3.03
CA TYR A 187 -3.69 -5.75 -1.70
C TYR A 187 -3.47 -7.25 -1.48
N LYS A 188 -3.93 -8.09 -2.42
CA LYS A 188 -3.76 -9.54 -2.35
C LYS A 188 -2.30 -9.95 -2.42
N PHE A 189 -1.49 -9.26 -3.24
CA PHE A 189 -0.05 -9.45 -3.25
C PHE A 189 0.57 -9.08 -1.91
N GLY A 190 0.19 -7.93 -1.33
CA GLY A 190 0.62 -7.51 0.01
C GLY A 190 0.26 -8.51 1.10
N LEU A 191 -0.95 -9.10 1.05
CA LEU A 191 -1.36 -10.17 1.97
C LEU A 191 -0.47 -11.42 1.84
N LYS A 192 -0.15 -11.83 0.61
CA LYS A 192 0.78 -12.96 0.36
C LYS A 192 2.17 -12.67 0.92
N LEU A 193 2.71 -11.48 0.65
CA LEU A 193 3.99 -11.05 1.21
C LEU A 193 3.97 -11.03 2.74
N LYS A 194 2.93 -10.46 3.35
CA LYS A 194 2.76 -10.42 4.80
C LYS A 194 2.68 -11.83 5.39
N ASN A 195 1.97 -12.76 4.76
CA ASN A 195 1.84 -14.13 5.24
C ASN A 195 3.16 -14.91 5.17
N SER A 196 3.90 -14.75 4.07
CA SER A 196 5.27 -15.25 3.91
C SER A 196 6.15 -14.70 5.06
N LEU A 197 6.22 -13.39 5.20
CA LEU A 197 7.05 -12.74 6.23
C LEU A 197 6.62 -13.08 7.67
N ASN A 198 5.33 -13.27 7.93
CA ASN A 198 4.80 -13.70 9.23
C ASN A 198 5.26 -15.12 9.60
N ASN A 199 5.54 -15.98 8.61
CA ASN A 199 6.09 -17.30 8.87
C ASN A 199 7.59 -17.28 9.13
N PHE A 200 8.29 -16.39 8.44
CA PHE A 200 9.75 -16.31 8.44
C PHE A 200 10.35 -15.41 9.54
N SER A 201 9.71 -14.29 9.89
CA SER A 201 10.25 -13.21 10.74
C SER A 201 10.97 -13.67 12.00
N ALA A 202 10.31 -14.44 12.87
CA ALA A 202 10.93 -14.97 14.08
C ALA A 202 12.16 -15.85 13.80
N PHE A 203 12.10 -16.71 12.77
CA PHE A 203 13.20 -17.57 12.38
C PHE A 203 14.39 -16.77 11.84
N GLY A 204 14.12 -15.78 10.98
CA GLY A 204 15.13 -14.86 10.47
C GLY A 204 15.79 -14.04 11.59
N GLY A 205 15.01 -13.60 12.58
CA GLY A 205 15.51 -12.91 13.77
C GLY A 205 16.49 -13.76 14.58
N ILE A 206 16.19 -15.05 14.78
CA ILE A 206 17.10 -15.99 15.47
C ILE A 206 18.43 -16.12 14.71
N ILE A 207 18.38 -16.27 13.38
CA ILE A 207 19.60 -16.35 12.56
C ILE A 207 20.42 -15.07 12.69
N ILE A 208 19.79 -13.89 12.65
CA ILE A 208 20.48 -12.60 12.81
C ILE A 208 21.18 -12.52 14.16
N ILE A 209 20.53 -12.93 15.25
CA ILE A 209 21.15 -12.96 16.58
C ILE A 209 22.40 -13.85 16.58
N ILE A 210 22.30 -15.06 16.03
CA ILE A 210 23.44 -15.99 15.95
C ILE A 210 24.58 -15.39 15.11
N LEU A 211 24.27 -14.79 13.95
CA LEU A 211 25.29 -14.13 13.12
C LEU A 211 25.93 -12.93 13.84
N THR A 212 25.17 -12.20 14.64
CA THR A 212 25.71 -11.05 15.39
C THR A 212 26.65 -11.51 16.51
N VAL A 213 26.37 -12.66 17.13
CA VAL A 213 27.29 -13.31 18.08
C VAL A 213 28.63 -13.63 17.39
N ALA A 214 28.60 -14.12 16.14
CA ALA A 214 29.81 -14.41 15.37
C ALA A 214 30.64 -13.14 15.09
N ILE A 215 29.97 -12.03 14.73
CA ILE A 215 30.61 -10.74 14.46
C ILE A 215 31.19 -10.14 15.75
N LEU A 216 30.47 -10.25 16.87
CA LEU A 216 30.96 -9.74 18.14
C LEU A 216 32.24 -10.44 18.56
N GLY A 217 32.37 -11.75 18.32
CA GLY A 217 33.64 -12.45 18.52
C GLY A 217 34.80 -11.70 17.86
N LEU A 218 34.67 -11.35 16.57
CA LEU A 218 35.70 -10.62 15.82
C LEU A 218 36.01 -9.24 16.42
N MET A 219 35.01 -8.57 16.97
CA MET A 219 35.20 -7.26 17.62
C MET A 219 35.96 -7.40 18.95
N VAL A 220 35.61 -8.39 19.77
CA VAL A 220 36.26 -8.63 21.08
C VAL A 220 37.74 -8.92 20.89
N SER A 221 38.11 -9.74 19.91
CA SER A 221 39.53 -10.03 19.63
C SER A 221 40.35 -8.80 19.22
N SER A 222 39.70 -7.81 18.62
CA SER A 222 40.35 -6.55 18.24
C SER A 222 40.52 -5.60 19.43
N VAL A 223 39.68 -5.72 20.48
CA VAL A 223 39.73 -4.88 21.68
C VAL A 223 40.66 -5.47 22.74
N GLU A 224 40.84 -6.78 22.78
CA GLU A 224 41.71 -7.47 23.74
C GLU A 224 43.19 -7.06 23.58
N GLU A 225 43.63 -6.73 22.35
CA GLU A 225 44.94 -6.09 22.11
C GLU A 225 45.07 -4.69 22.74
N LEU A 226 43.95 -4.03 23.05
CA LEU A 226 43.89 -2.67 23.55
C LEU A 226 43.61 -2.58 25.06
N SER A 227 43.04 -3.63 25.67
CA SER A 227 42.51 -3.57 27.04
C SER A 227 43.44 -4.21 28.07
N THR A 228 44.36 -3.42 28.64
CA THR A 228 44.96 -3.69 29.95
C THR A 228 44.00 -3.40 31.12
N LEU A 229 42.78 -2.91 30.85
CA LEU A 229 41.74 -2.66 31.86
C LEU A 229 40.78 -3.84 32.00
N GLU A 230 40.92 -4.61 33.08
CA GLU A 230 40.04 -5.73 33.46
C GLU A 230 38.53 -5.36 33.56
N GLY A 231 38.18 -4.07 33.67
CA GLY A 231 36.79 -3.61 33.76
C GLY A 231 36.02 -3.56 32.42
N VAL A 232 36.70 -3.39 31.29
CA VAL A 232 36.05 -3.13 29.99
C VAL A 232 35.35 -4.37 29.45
N VAL A 233 35.96 -5.55 29.67
CA VAL A 233 35.43 -6.84 29.20
C VAL A 233 34.11 -7.18 29.93
N GLY A 234 34.06 -7.01 31.26
CA GLY A 234 32.86 -7.31 32.06
C GLY A 234 31.66 -6.43 31.70
N VAL A 235 31.88 -5.14 31.43
CA VAL A 235 30.82 -4.23 30.98
C VAL A 235 30.32 -4.64 29.60
N SER A 236 31.23 -4.97 28.68
CA SER A 236 30.89 -5.36 27.31
C SER A 236 30.04 -6.64 27.26
N ILE A 237 30.41 -7.66 28.05
CA ILE A 237 29.64 -8.90 28.18
C ILE A 237 28.25 -8.62 28.78
N THR A 238 28.18 -7.77 29.81
CA THR A 238 26.90 -7.43 30.46
C THR A 238 25.96 -6.73 29.49
N VAL A 239 26.44 -5.71 28.77
CA VAL A 239 25.66 -4.99 27.75
C VAL A 239 25.19 -5.94 26.65
N PHE A 240 26.06 -6.87 26.22
CA PHE A 240 25.71 -7.87 25.23
C PHE A 240 24.58 -8.80 25.71
N ILE A 241 24.66 -9.33 26.94
CA ILE A 241 23.62 -10.19 27.51
C ILE A 241 22.28 -9.44 27.60
N VAL A 242 22.28 -8.19 28.05
CA VAL A 242 21.08 -7.36 28.12
C VAL A 242 20.46 -7.20 26.73
N PHE A 243 21.26 -6.87 25.72
CA PHE A 243 20.78 -6.71 24.35
C PHE A 243 20.27 -8.04 23.76
N LEU A 244 20.87 -9.16 24.15
CA LEU A 244 20.47 -10.49 23.69
C LEU A 244 19.09 -10.85 24.23
N VAL A 245 18.88 -10.64 25.54
CA VAL A 245 17.60 -10.87 26.19
C VAL A 245 16.52 -9.99 25.56
N MET A 246 16.81 -8.71 25.29
CA MET A 246 15.87 -7.81 24.63
C MET A 246 15.53 -8.22 23.19
N GLY A 247 16.53 -8.66 22.40
CA GLY A 247 16.31 -9.20 21.06
C GLY A 247 15.46 -10.47 21.06
N LEU A 248 15.73 -11.40 21.99
CA LEU A 248 14.92 -12.61 22.17
C LEU A 248 13.49 -12.31 22.61
N ALA A 249 13.30 -11.33 23.50
CA ALA A 249 11.98 -10.89 23.93
C ALA A 249 11.16 -10.34 22.73
N ALA A 250 11.77 -9.54 21.86
CA ALA A 250 11.10 -9.04 20.66
C ALA A 250 10.66 -10.18 19.71
N ILE A 251 11.51 -11.20 19.52
CA ILE A 251 11.17 -12.39 18.73
C ILE A 251 10.02 -13.19 19.37
N PHE A 252 10.04 -13.37 20.70
CA PHE A 252 8.98 -14.08 21.41
C PHE A 252 7.63 -13.37 21.29
N ILE A 253 7.64 -12.04 21.39
CA ILE A 253 6.44 -11.22 21.15
C ILE A 253 5.95 -11.40 19.70
N ASP A 254 6.84 -11.39 18.70
CA ASP A 254 6.45 -11.63 17.30
C ASP A 254 5.83 -13.03 17.07
N ILE A 255 6.36 -14.08 17.69
CA ILE A 255 5.76 -15.44 17.66
C ILE A 255 4.34 -15.41 18.22
N THR A 256 4.10 -14.63 19.26
CA THR A 256 2.76 -14.50 19.88
C THR A 256 1.81 -13.77 18.95
N ILE A 257 2.26 -12.68 18.32
CA ILE A 257 1.48 -11.87 17.37
C ILE A 257 1.20 -12.66 16.09
N LYS A 258 2.08 -13.58 15.70
CA LYS A 258 1.97 -14.38 14.47
C LYS A 258 0.60 -15.03 14.29
N LYS A 259 0.06 -15.61 15.37
CA LYS A 259 -1.26 -16.27 15.36
C LYS A 259 -2.37 -15.27 15.06
N ARG A 260 -2.39 -14.15 15.79
CA ARG A 260 -3.37 -13.07 15.61
C ARG A 260 -3.35 -12.52 14.19
N LEU A 261 -2.16 -12.28 13.64
CA LEU A 261 -2.05 -11.74 12.28
C LEU A 261 -2.45 -12.74 11.22
N ALA A 262 -2.21 -14.05 11.40
CA ALA A 262 -2.52 -15.04 10.37
C ALA A 262 -4.01 -15.06 9.97
N GLU A 263 -4.89 -14.73 10.91
CA GLU A 263 -6.35 -14.76 10.75
C GLU A 263 -6.94 -13.39 10.34
N GLN A 264 -6.15 -12.32 10.38
CA GLN A 264 -6.61 -10.98 10.06
C GLN A 264 -6.45 -10.64 8.58
N ASP A 265 -7.60 -10.39 7.93
CA ASP A 265 -7.69 -9.89 6.55
C ASP A 265 -7.87 -8.37 6.46
N ALA A 266 -8.17 -7.71 7.58
CA ALA A 266 -8.29 -6.25 7.70
C ALA A 266 -7.43 -5.77 8.87
N PHE A 267 -6.72 -4.66 8.67
CA PHE A 267 -5.76 -4.11 9.62
C PHE A 267 -6.20 -2.76 10.13
N THR A 268 -5.89 -2.47 11.39
CA THR A 268 -6.07 -1.15 11.98
C THR A 268 -4.76 -0.38 12.03
N ILE A 269 -4.84 0.95 12.15
CA ILE A 269 -3.65 1.80 12.37
C ILE A 269 -2.91 1.36 13.64
N LEU A 270 -3.63 0.91 14.67
CA LEU A 270 -3.03 0.41 15.91
C LEU A 270 -2.17 -0.85 15.65
N ASP A 271 -2.62 -1.78 14.82
CA ASP A 271 -1.86 -2.99 14.47
C ASP A 271 -0.55 -2.61 13.77
N PHE A 272 -0.60 -1.64 12.84
CA PHE A 272 0.59 -1.09 12.20
C PHE A 272 1.55 -0.47 13.22
N VAL A 273 1.08 0.50 14.02
CA VAL A 273 1.92 1.24 14.98
C VAL A 273 2.58 0.29 15.96
N PHE A 274 1.86 -0.70 16.47
CA PHE A 274 2.38 -1.68 17.40
C PHE A 274 3.49 -2.55 16.78
N ILE A 275 3.24 -3.12 15.59
CA ILE A 275 4.23 -3.99 14.92
C ILE A 275 5.44 -3.18 14.46
N PHE A 276 5.23 -1.98 13.96
CA PHE A 276 6.29 -1.09 13.51
C PHE A 276 7.19 -0.66 14.68
N THR A 277 6.61 -0.26 15.82
CA THR A 277 7.36 0.10 17.03
C THR A 277 8.13 -1.09 17.58
N LEU A 278 7.50 -2.27 17.64
CA LEU A 278 8.18 -3.52 18.02
C LEU A 278 9.35 -3.83 17.08
N GLY A 279 9.19 -3.58 15.77
CA GLY A 279 10.25 -3.70 14.78
C GLY A 279 11.41 -2.74 15.02
N ILE A 280 11.15 -1.47 15.35
CA ILE A 280 12.19 -0.49 15.68
C ILE A 280 12.96 -0.94 16.92
N VAL A 281 12.24 -1.27 18.00
CA VAL A 281 12.85 -1.72 19.26
C VAL A 281 13.70 -2.97 19.03
N GLY A 282 13.15 -3.98 18.32
CA GLY A 282 13.91 -5.18 17.97
C GLY A 282 15.09 -4.92 17.03
N THR A 283 15.06 -3.85 16.22
CA THR A 283 16.19 -3.51 15.33
C THR A 283 17.34 -2.86 16.11
N ILE A 284 17.04 -2.08 17.15
CA ILE A 284 18.05 -1.53 18.07
C ILE A 284 18.84 -2.67 18.74
N PHE A 285 18.19 -3.81 19.02
CA PHE A 285 18.82 -4.97 19.64
C PHE A 285 19.26 -6.00 18.58
N PHE A 286 20.50 -5.84 18.10
CA PHE A 286 21.15 -6.73 17.11
C PHE A 286 20.47 -6.81 15.74
N SER A 287 19.68 -5.81 15.35
CA SER A 287 18.92 -5.86 14.09
C SER A 287 17.93 -7.04 13.99
N ALA A 288 17.64 -7.73 15.10
CA ALA A 288 16.77 -8.91 15.12
C ALA A 288 15.33 -8.58 14.67
N GLY A 289 14.90 -7.33 14.91
CA GLY A 289 13.60 -6.81 14.53
C GLY A 289 13.43 -6.38 13.08
N ILE A 290 14.44 -6.50 12.21
CA ILE A 290 14.36 -5.99 10.83
C ILE A 290 13.18 -6.61 10.04
N PHE A 291 12.91 -7.91 10.22
CA PHE A 291 11.79 -8.58 9.55
C PHE A 291 10.44 -8.22 10.17
N ILE A 292 10.40 -7.90 11.47
CA ILE A 292 9.21 -7.36 12.15
C ILE A 292 8.92 -5.95 11.62
N LEU A 293 9.97 -5.14 11.40
CA LEU A 293 9.85 -3.82 10.81
C LEU A 293 9.29 -3.88 9.38
N PHE A 294 9.85 -4.76 8.54
CA PHE A 294 9.31 -5.00 7.19
C PHE A 294 7.85 -5.45 7.21
N LYS A 295 7.44 -6.26 8.20
CA LYS A 295 6.05 -6.67 8.39
C LYS A 295 5.16 -5.47 8.71
N GLY A 296 5.60 -4.58 9.59
CA GLY A 296 4.94 -3.30 9.86
C GLY A 296 4.78 -2.47 8.58
N ILE A 297 5.84 -2.35 7.78
CA ILE A 297 5.81 -1.61 6.50
C ILE A 297 4.79 -2.23 5.51
N ILE A 298 4.73 -3.56 5.40
CA ILE A 298 3.75 -4.21 4.52
C ILE A 298 2.32 -3.96 5.03
N ILE A 299 2.09 -4.04 6.35
CA ILE A 299 0.79 -3.74 6.95
C ILE A 299 0.39 -2.28 6.70
N PHE A 300 1.34 -1.34 6.78
CA PHE A 300 1.10 0.06 6.42
C PHE A 300 0.58 0.20 4.98
N PHE A 301 1.22 -0.45 4.01
CA PHE A 301 0.73 -0.43 2.62
C PHE A 301 -0.63 -1.09 2.47
N LEU A 302 -0.92 -2.13 3.25
CA LEU A 302 -2.24 -2.76 3.27
C LEU A 302 -3.33 -1.84 3.83
N LEU A 303 -3.01 -0.93 4.77
CA LEU A 303 -3.99 0.04 5.29
C LEU A 303 -4.55 0.97 4.21
N PHE A 304 -3.76 1.31 3.18
CA PHE A 304 -4.21 2.16 2.07
C PHE A 304 -4.89 1.39 0.94
N GLY A 305 -4.78 0.06 0.94
CA GLY A 305 -5.48 -0.76 -0.03
C GLY A 305 -6.91 -1.02 0.43
N ASN A 306 -7.87 -0.89 -0.48
CA ASN A 306 -9.24 -1.31 -0.18
C ASN A 306 -9.24 -2.83 0.01
N PRO A 307 -9.58 -3.34 1.21
CA PRO A 307 -9.75 -4.78 1.38
C PRO A 307 -10.85 -5.24 0.41
N PRO A 308 -10.73 -6.44 -0.17
CA PRO A 308 -11.84 -7.01 -0.92
C PRO A 308 -13.06 -7.02 0.01
N GLU A 309 -14.21 -6.57 -0.50
CA GLU A 309 -15.46 -6.71 0.24
C GLU A 309 -15.53 -8.18 0.69
N PRO A 310 -15.77 -8.44 2.00
CA PRO A 310 -15.86 -9.81 2.47
C PRO A 310 -16.90 -10.46 1.60
N THR A 311 -16.47 -11.43 0.78
CA THR A 311 -17.35 -12.14 -0.15
C THR A 311 -18.46 -12.65 0.74
N LYS A 312 -19.64 -12.02 0.70
CA LYS A 312 -20.76 -12.39 1.56
C LYS A 312 -20.88 -13.88 1.34
N ALA A 313 -20.47 -14.67 2.33
CA ALA A 313 -20.46 -16.11 2.21
C ALA A 313 -21.87 -16.42 1.75
N MET A 314 -21.99 -16.88 0.51
CA MET A 314 -23.30 -17.12 -0.10
C MET A 314 -23.96 -18.03 0.92
N GLU A 315 -24.92 -17.49 1.68
CA GLU A 315 -25.60 -18.26 2.71
C GLU A 315 -26.27 -19.36 1.91
N ILE A 316 -25.63 -20.53 1.84
CA ILE A 316 -26.21 -21.68 1.18
C ILE A 316 -27.51 -21.85 1.96
N PRO A 317 -28.68 -21.66 1.32
CA PRO A 317 -29.95 -21.70 2.03
C PRO A 317 -29.94 -23.01 2.80
N ILE A 318 -30.19 -22.94 4.11
CA ILE A 318 -30.04 -24.05 5.07
C ILE A 318 -30.74 -25.34 4.58
N ALA A 319 -31.73 -25.20 3.71
CA ALA A 319 -32.37 -26.29 2.96
C ALA A 319 -31.40 -27.16 2.13
N LYS A 320 -30.43 -26.57 1.42
CA LYS A 320 -29.46 -27.30 0.59
C LYS A 320 -28.35 -27.98 1.40
N LYS A 321 -28.03 -27.45 2.59
CA LYS A 321 -27.07 -28.06 3.52
C LYS A 321 -27.63 -29.36 4.12
N LYS A 322 -28.94 -29.42 4.38
CA LYS A 322 -29.63 -30.66 4.81
C LYS A 322 -29.76 -31.72 3.71
N GLU A 323 -29.82 -31.33 2.43
CA GLU A 323 -29.77 -32.30 1.33
C GLU A 323 -28.36 -32.87 1.12
N LEU A 324 -27.32 -32.04 1.23
CA LEU A 324 -25.92 -32.50 1.12
C LEU A 324 -25.50 -33.37 2.32
N GLU A 325 -25.96 -33.08 3.54
CA GLU A 325 -25.78 -33.98 4.70
C GLU A 325 -26.53 -35.31 4.52
N LYS A 326 -27.73 -35.31 3.94
CA LYS A 326 -28.44 -36.56 3.63
C LYS A 326 -27.74 -37.41 2.58
N ILE A 327 -27.06 -36.80 1.60
CA ILE A 327 -26.29 -37.53 0.58
C ILE A 327 -24.97 -38.07 1.15
N ALA A 328 -24.34 -37.35 2.08
CA ALA A 328 -23.13 -37.83 2.76
C ALA A 328 -23.40 -39.04 3.69
N ILE A 329 -24.53 -39.03 4.41
CA ILE A 329 -24.91 -40.11 5.33
C ILE A 329 -25.27 -41.43 4.60
N VAL A 330 -25.68 -41.37 3.32
CA VAL A 330 -25.97 -42.59 2.54
C VAL A 330 -24.70 -43.32 2.08
N ASN A 331 -23.53 -42.67 2.07
CA ASN A 331 -22.28 -43.29 1.62
C ASN A 331 -21.37 -43.80 2.75
N GLU A 332 -21.69 -43.55 4.02
CA GLU A 332 -20.90 -44.04 5.18
C GLU A 332 -21.58 -45.20 5.95
N GLY A 333 -22.70 -45.72 5.45
CA GLY A 333 -23.45 -46.81 6.08
C GLY A 333 -22.94 -48.22 5.78
N GLN A 334 -21.68 -48.54 6.10
CA GLN A 334 -21.24 -49.92 6.34
C GLN A 334 -20.05 -49.93 7.31
N LYS A 335 -20.34 -49.83 8.61
CA LYS A 335 -19.73 -50.63 9.69
C LYS A 335 -20.27 -50.24 11.07
N GLU A 336 -20.78 -51.27 11.74
CA GLU A 336 -20.75 -51.55 13.18
C GLU A 336 -21.67 -50.77 14.14
N ASP A 337 -22.69 -51.53 14.55
CA ASP A 337 -23.44 -51.59 15.80
C ASP A 337 -22.78 -51.03 17.07
N GLY A 338 -23.59 -50.44 17.95
CA GLY A 338 -23.21 -50.25 19.36
C GLY A 338 -23.95 -49.16 20.13
N GLU A 339 -25.19 -49.47 20.52
CA GLU A 339 -25.87 -49.10 21.78
C GLU A 339 -25.93 -47.65 22.37
N SER A 340 -27.20 -47.30 22.67
CA SER A 340 -27.68 -46.67 23.92
C SER A 340 -27.70 -45.15 24.11
N ARG A 341 -28.84 -44.57 23.70
CA ARG A 341 -29.75 -43.62 24.40
C ARG A 341 -29.18 -42.73 25.53
N LEU A 342 -29.42 -41.42 25.41
CA LEU A 342 -30.33 -40.62 26.27
C LEU A 342 -30.58 -39.20 25.67
N LYS A 343 -31.85 -38.85 25.48
CA LYS A 343 -32.38 -37.48 25.21
C LYS A 343 -32.71 -36.82 26.57
N PRO A 344 -32.66 -35.48 26.75
CA PRO A 344 -33.75 -34.53 26.37
C PRO A 344 -33.20 -33.11 26.01
N GLN A 345 -33.89 -32.05 25.58
CA GLN A 345 -35.23 -31.65 25.11
C GLN A 345 -35.04 -30.24 24.45
N PRO A 346 -35.99 -29.76 23.62
CA PRO A 346 -35.84 -28.52 22.84
C PRO A 346 -36.40 -27.28 23.56
N ILE A 347 -35.65 -26.17 23.53
CA ILE A 347 -36.14 -24.85 23.94
C ILE A 347 -36.67 -24.10 22.70
N LYS A 348 -37.94 -23.71 22.75
CA LYS A 348 -38.66 -22.94 21.73
C LYS A 348 -38.19 -21.48 21.66
N PRO A 349 -38.32 -20.81 20.50
CA PRO A 349 -38.01 -19.40 20.33
C PRO A 349 -39.18 -18.52 20.81
N LYS A 350 -38.85 -17.39 21.45
CA LYS A 350 -39.79 -16.31 21.74
C LYS A 350 -39.70 -15.25 20.63
N LYS A 351 -40.85 -14.97 20.01
CA LYS A 351 -41.17 -13.74 19.27
C LYS A 351 -41.63 -12.68 20.27
N GLU A 352 -41.36 -11.40 19.97
CA GLU A 352 -42.25 -10.23 20.12
C GLU A 352 -41.49 -9.00 19.57
N ILE A 353 -41.93 -8.35 18.47
CA ILE A 353 -42.98 -7.30 18.32
C ILE A 353 -42.35 -5.89 18.47
N GLU A 354 -42.27 -5.13 17.36
CA GLU A 354 -42.93 -3.80 17.09
C GLU A 354 -42.30 -2.65 17.93
N ASP A 355 -42.19 -1.39 17.55
CA ASP A 355 -42.68 -0.52 16.47
C ASP A 355 -41.81 0.75 16.59
N GLU A 356 -41.52 1.46 15.50
CA GLU A 356 -41.54 2.94 15.54
C GLU A 356 -41.49 3.53 14.12
N LYS A 357 -42.64 4.09 13.73
CA LYS A 357 -42.87 4.98 12.60
C LYS A 357 -42.79 6.44 13.06
N GLU A 358 -42.71 7.33 12.07
CA GLU A 358 -42.97 8.78 12.12
C GLU A 358 -41.84 9.63 12.75
N LYS A 359 -41.35 10.74 12.20
CA LYS A 359 -41.75 11.76 11.21
C LYS A 359 -40.43 12.30 10.59
N GLU A 360 -40.34 13.02 9.48
CA GLU A 360 -41.04 14.26 9.20
C GLU A 360 -40.81 14.69 7.73
N ARG A 361 -41.88 15.27 7.17
CA ARG A 361 -41.97 15.85 5.84
C ARG A 361 -41.39 17.26 5.83
N SER A 362 -41.03 17.66 4.61
CA SER A 362 -41.10 19.01 4.05
C SER A 362 -39.88 19.92 4.25
N GLN A 363 -39.24 20.26 3.12
CA GLN A 363 -39.38 21.61 2.58
C GLN A 363 -39.12 21.59 1.07
N LYS A 364 -40.11 22.10 0.33
CA LYS A 364 -40.13 22.35 -1.11
C LYS A 364 -40.55 23.81 -1.24
N LYS A 365 -39.67 24.69 -1.74
CA LYS A 365 -39.97 25.70 -2.79
C LYS A 365 -39.03 26.91 -2.79
N SER A 366 -38.94 27.45 -4.00
CA SER A 366 -38.40 28.75 -4.45
C SER A 366 -36.87 28.76 -4.60
N LYS A 367 -36.26 29.17 -5.70
CA LYS A 367 -36.63 29.97 -6.89
C LYS A 367 -35.78 29.39 -8.04
N LYS A 368 -36.19 29.13 -9.29
CA LYS A 368 -37.05 29.84 -10.26
C LYS A 368 -36.88 31.35 -10.26
N GLU A 369 -35.66 31.78 -10.54
CA GLU A 369 -35.31 32.98 -11.31
C GLU A 369 -33.81 32.89 -11.61
N VAL A 370 -33.37 33.45 -12.75
CA VAL A 370 -32.03 33.31 -13.37
C VAL A 370 -31.85 32.06 -14.25
N GLU A 371 -32.77 31.88 -15.20
CA GLU A 371 -32.62 31.02 -16.39
C GLU A 371 -32.53 31.86 -17.69
N GLU A 372 -32.28 33.17 -17.60
CA GLU A 372 -32.11 34.06 -18.76
C GLU A 372 -30.89 34.96 -18.52
N LYS A 373 -29.68 34.47 -18.83
CA LYS A 373 -28.44 35.24 -19.18
C LYS A 373 -27.16 34.38 -19.24
N ILE A 374 -27.23 33.12 -19.67
CA ILE A 374 -26.02 32.34 -20.00
C ILE A 374 -26.24 31.60 -21.33
N GLU A 375 -26.67 32.36 -22.34
CA GLU A 375 -26.20 32.13 -23.71
C GLU A 375 -25.16 33.22 -23.97
N GLU A 376 -24.09 32.88 -24.68
CA GLU A 376 -22.91 33.72 -24.95
C GLU A 376 -21.94 33.99 -23.80
N VAL A 377 -21.27 32.94 -23.30
CA VAL A 377 -19.80 32.97 -23.22
C VAL A 377 -19.28 31.55 -23.46
N GLU A 378 -19.40 31.05 -24.70
CA GLU A 378 -18.43 30.06 -25.19
C GLU A 378 -17.08 30.77 -25.28
N LEU A 379 -16.35 30.83 -24.16
CA LEU A 379 -14.94 31.17 -24.14
C LEU A 379 -14.23 30.11 -24.96
N LYS A 380 -14.03 30.43 -26.25
CA LYS A 380 -13.14 29.70 -27.15
C LYS A 380 -11.80 29.55 -26.41
N LEU A 381 -11.50 28.33 -25.98
CA LEU A 381 -10.18 27.95 -25.51
C LEU A 381 -9.21 28.31 -26.65
N HIS A 382 -8.49 29.43 -26.51
CA HIS A 382 -7.61 29.93 -27.57
C HIS A 382 -6.62 28.84 -27.94
N GLU A 383 -6.52 28.51 -29.23
CA GLU A 383 -5.71 27.39 -29.75
C GLU A 383 -4.22 27.49 -29.41
N SER A 384 -3.76 28.66 -28.97
CA SER A 384 -2.40 28.91 -28.48
C SER A 384 -2.09 28.30 -27.11
N LEU A 385 -3.09 27.77 -26.39
CA LEU A 385 -2.91 27.20 -25.05
C LEU A 385 -2.53 25.70 -25.05
N LEU A 386 -2.51 25.06 -26.22
CA LEU A 386 -2.22 23.63 -26.36
C LEU A 386 -0.76 23.42 -26.80
N PRO A 387 0.08 22.69 -26.03
CA PRO A 387 1.51 22.52 -26.32
C PRO A 387 1.79 21.52 -27.45
N VAL A 388 0.77 21.12 -28.22
CA VAL A 388 0.89 20.03 -29.20
C VAL A 388 0.74 20.58 -30.61
N LYS A 389 1.71 20.29 -31.47
CA LYS A 389 1.73 20.76 -32.87
C LYS A 389 0.73 19.99 -33.74
N ASP A 390 0.47 18.73 -33.44
CA ASP A 390 -0.44 17.86 -34.20
C ASP A 390 -1.92 18.13 -33.90
N GLU A 391 -2.72 18.30 -34.97
CA GLU A 391 -4.15 18.60 -34.87
C GLU A 391 -4.98 17.51 -34.18
N LYS A 392 -4.56 16.24 -34.32
CA LYS A 392 -5.26 15.10 -33.70
C LYS A 392 -5.11 15.13 -32.18
N ASP A 393 -3.91 15.42 -31.70
CA ASP A 393 -3.62 15.48 -30.27
C ASP A 393 -4.18 16.75 -29.65
N LYS A 394 -4.23 17.88 -30.38
CA LYS A 394 -4.96 19.08 -29.95
C LYS A 394 -6.43 18.78 -29.60
N LYS A 395 -7.12 17.95 -30.38
CA LYS A 395 -8.52 17.56 -30.08
C LYS A 395 -8.64 16.72 -28.81
N VAL A 396 -7.70 15.81 -28.57
CA VAL A 396 -7.69 14.97 -27.36
C VAL A 396 -7.40 15.81 -26.12
N VAL A 397 -6.38 16.68 -26.18
CA VAL A 397 -6.04 17.57 -25.08
C VAL A 397 -7.17 18.57 -24.82
N LYS A 398 -7.80 19.13 -25.85
CA LYS A 398 -8.97 20.02 -25.71
C LYS A 398 -10.14 19.30 -25.02
N SER A 399 -10.43 18.04 -25.39
CA SER A 399 -11.42 17.21 -24.71
C SER A 399 -11.10 16.98 -23.22
N TYR A 400 -9.82 16.71 -22.92
CA TYR A 400 -9.36 16.47 -21.54
C TYR A 400 -9.46 17.74 -20.68
N PHE A 401 -9.00 18.89 -21.19
CA PHE A 401 -9.10 20.17 -20.50
C PHE A 401 -10.55 20.64 -20.35
N SER A 402 -11.41 20.44 -21.35
CA SER A 402 -12.84 20.75 -21.21
C SER A 402 -13.50 19.94 -20.09
N LYS A 403 -13.09 18.67 -19.91
CA LYS A 403 -13.56 17.83 -18.80
C LYS A 403 -13.01 18.30 -17.45
N ILE A 404 -11.73 18.65 -17.34
CA ILE A 404 -11.16 19.22 -16.11
C ILE A 404 -11.85 20.55 -15.76
N PHE A 405 -12.01 21.44 -16.74
CA PHE A 405 -12.73 22.69 -16.54
C PHE A 405 -14.16 22.41 -16.06
N SER A 406 -14.86 21.41 -16.60
CA SER A 406 -16.22 21.06 -16.16
C SER A 406 -16.32 20.64 -14.68
N ILE A 407 -15.23 20.15 -14.07
CA ILE A 407 -15.19 19.71 -12.67
C ILE A 407 -15.03 20.89 -11.69
N LEU A 408 -14.39 21.99 -12.11
CA LEU A 408 -14.22 23.18 -11.26
C LEU A 408 -15.57 23.91 -11.08
N SER A 409 -15.90 24.24 -9.83
CA SER A 409 -17.10 25.02 -9.49
C SER A 409 -17.05 26.41 -10.15
N LYS A 410 -18.23 27.00 -10.41
CA LYS A 410 -18.33 28.31 -11.05
C LYS A 410 -17.62 29.40 -10.24
N ASP A 411 -17.64 29.30 -8.90
CA ASP A 411 -17.05 30.28 -8.00
C ASP A 411 -15.52 30.21 -8.03
N VAL A 412 -14.96 29.01 -8.02
CA VAL A 412 -13.51 28.76 -8.18
C VAL A 412 -13.00 29.34 -9.51
N ARG A 413 -13.73 29.15 -10.61
CA ARG A 413 -13.32 29.70 -11.91
C ARG A 413 -13.30 31.22 -11.91
N LYS A 414 -14.26 31.89 -11.25
CA LYS A 414 -14.28 33.35 -11.13
C LYS A 414 -13.09 33.86 -10.32
N GLN A 415 -12.80 33.25 -9.18
CA GLN A 415 -11.66 33.65 -8.34
C GLN A 415 -10.32 33.51 -9.09
N ILE A 416 -10.11 32.42 -9.84
CA ILE A 416 -8.92 32.23 -10.68
C ILE A 416 -8.81 33.27 -11.81
N ILE A 417 -9.95 33.79 -12.30
CA ILE A 417 -9.97 34.87 -13.30
C ILE A 417 -9.60 36.22 -12.68
N GLU A 418 -10.03 36.46 -11.44
CA GLU A 418 -9.75 37.70 -10.69
C GLU A 418 -8.30 37.78 -10.17
N LEU A 419 -7.63 36.64 -9.98
CA LEU A 419 -6.19 36.60 -9.70
C LEU A 419 -5.39 37.27 -10.84
N LYS A 420 -4.71 38.37 -10.53
CA LYS A 420 -3.82 39.11 -11.45
C LYS A 420 -2.47 38.39 -11.66
N ILE A 421 -2.50 37.09 -11.93
CA ILE A 421 -1.31 36.25 -12.11
C ILE A 421 -0.94 36.07 -13.59
N PRO A 422 0.36 35.86 -13.91
CA PRO A 422 0.81 35.49 -15.24
C PRO A 422 0.11 34.24 -15.81
N LYS A 423 0.01 34.17 -17.15
CA LYS A 423 -0.69 33.06 -17.84
C LYS A 423 -0.08 31.69 -17.56
N GLU A 424 1.23 31.62 -17.35
CA GLU A 424 1.95 30.36 -17.10
C GLU A 424 1.65 29.81 -15.70
N GLU A 425 1.67 30.66 -14.68
CA GLU A 425 1.32 30.28 -13.30
C GLU A 425 -0.16 29.87 -13.20
N LYS A 426 -1.04 30.57 -13.91
CA LYS A 426 -2.46 30.21 -14.01
C LYS A 426 -2.66 28.80 -14.57
N LYS A 427 -1.77 28.35 -15.46
CA LYS A 427 -1.82 27.00 -16.01
C LYS A 427 -1.38 25.95 -15.00
N GLN A 428 -0.34 26.23 -14.22
CA GLN A 428 0.12 25.34 -13.13
C GLN A 428 -0.94 25.21 -12.04
N LEU A 429 -1.52 26.33 -11.61
CA LEU A 429 -2.62 26.37 -10.64
C LEU A 429 -3.81 25.48 -11.06
N LEU A 430 -4.20 25.55 -12.33
CA LEU A 430 -5.29 24.71 -12.87
C LEU A 430 -4.94 23.22 -12.90
N GLN A 431 -3.66 22.86 -13.08
CA GLN A 431 -3.22 21.47 -13.03
C GLN A 431 -3.27 20.93 -11.60
N GLU A 432 -2.85 21.73 -10.62
CA GLU A 432 -2.87 21.34 -9.20
C GLU A 432 -4.31 21.17 -8.69
N LEU A 433 -5.20 22.11 -9.03
CA LEU A 433 -6.60 22.07 -8.63
C LEU A 433 -7.36 20.85 -9.19
N ALA A 434 -6.93 20.29 -10.33
CA ALA A 434 -7.58 19.13 -10.95
C ALA A 434 -7.50 17.85 -10.08
N PHE A 435 -6.56 17.79 -9.14
CA PHE A 435 -6.35 16.63 -8.25
C PHE A 435 -6.97 16.80 -6.86
N LEU A 436 -7.56 17.97 -6.57
CA LEU A 436 -8.12 18.32 -5.27
C LEU A 436 -9.64 18.16 -5.23
N THR A 437 -10.20 17.86 -4.05
CA THR A 437 -11.66 17.87 -3.83
C THR A 437 -12.20 19.31 -3.84
N ALA A 438 -13.51 19.50 -3.99
CA ALA A 438 -14.11 20.85 -4.06
C ALA A 438 -13.81 21.72 -2.83
N GLU A 439 -13.79 21.13 -1.63
CA GLU A 439 -13.42 21.84 -0.38
C GLU A 439 -11.95 22.23 -0.37
N GLN A 440 -11.06 21.33 -0.82
CA GLN A 440 -9.63 21.60 -0.92
C GLN A 440 -9.31 22.65 -1.99
N GLN A 441 -10.04 22.66 -3.10
CA GLN A 441 -9.89 23.66 -4.17
C GLN A 441 -10.19 25.07 -3.65
N LEU A 442 -11.26 25.25 -2.86
CA LEU A 442 -11.60 26.54 -2.26
C LEU A 442 -10.53 27.01 -1.29
N LYS A 443 -10.10 26.13 -0.37
CA LYS A 443 -9.05 26.46 0.60
C LYS A 443 -7.73 26.83 -0.09
N TYR A 444 -7.35 26.09 -1.14
CA TYR A 444 -6.13 26.35 -1.89
C TYR A 444 -6.16 27.70 -2.61
N ILE A 445 -7.29 28.05 -3.23
CA ILE A 445 -7.44 29.34 -3.91
C ILE A 445 -7.50 30.49 -2.92
N GLU A 446 -8.10 30.30 -1.75
CA GLU A 446 -8.09 31.30 -0.69
C GLU A 446 -6.65 31.61 -0.24
N THR A 447 -5.83 30.58 0.02
CA THR A 447 -4.40 30.77 0.36
C THR A 447 -3.63 31.48 -0.75
N ILE A 448 -3.81 31.07 -2.02
CA ILE A 448 -3.17 31.72 -3.16
C ILE A 448 -3.63 33.18 -3.29
N SER A 449 -4.93 33.44 -3.15
CA SER A 449 -5.50 34.78 -3.19
C SER A 449 -4.92 35.67 -2.10
N ASP A 450 -4.72 35.12 -0.90
CA ASP A 450 -4.09 35.84 0.22
C ASP A 450 -2.63 36.20 -0.06
N ILE A 451 -1.86 35.31 -0.70
CA ILE A 451 -0.47 35.59 -1.13
C ILE A 451 -0.44 36.70 -2.19
N TYR A 452 -1.41 36.72 -3.12
CA TYR A 452 -1.49 37.73 -4.19
C TYR A 452 -2.22 39.02 -3.81
N LYS A 453 -2.74 39.14 -2.58
CA LYS A 453 -3.25 40.43 -2.08
C LYS A 453 -2.08 41.41 -2.01
N GLU A 454 -2.31 42.64 -2.48
CA GLU A 454 -1.31 43.69 -2.43
C GLU A 454 -0.80 43.86 -0.99
N ILE A 455 0.54 43.88 -0.82
CA ILE A 455 1.17 44.10 0.49
C ILE A 455 0.54 45.34 1.13
N PRO A 456 -0.02 45.23 2.34
CA PRO A 456 -0.65 46.34 3.02
C PRO A 456 0.27 47.57 3.04
N LYS A 457 -0.25 48.73 2.62
CA LYS A 457 0.52 49.99 2.57
C LYS A 457 1.19 50.33 3.91
N LYS A 458 0.60 49.89 5.03
CA LYS A 458 1.16 50.02 6.38
C LYS A 458 2.48 49.25 6.55
N LEU A 459 2.62 48.05 5.99
CA LEU A 459 3.86 47.26 6.05
C LEU A 459 4.95 47.89 5.19
N ILE A 460 4.59 48.38 4.00
CA ILE A 460 5.52 49.11 3.14
C ILE A 460 6.06 50.35 3.85
N GLN A 461 5.20 51.09 4.56
CA GLN A 461 5.61 52.24 5.37
C GLN A 461 6.53 51.84 6.52
N ARG A 462 6.22 50.75 7.24
CA ARG A 462 7.09 50.22 8.32
C ARG A 462 8.47 49.88 7.81
N VAL A 463 8.58 49.15 6.70
CA VAL A 463 9.87 48.81 6.09
C VAL A 463 10.63 50.08 5.68
N LYS A 464 9.97 51.07 5.07
CA LYS A 464 10.59 52.36 4.69
C LYS A 464 11.04 53.21 5.88
N SER A 465 10.43 53.04 7.04
CA SER A 465 10.82 53.75 8.27
C SER A 465 11.99 53.12 9.01
N LEU A 466 12.49 51.97 8.55
CA LEU A 466 13.63 51.30 9.17
C LEU A 466 14.92 52.12 8.93
N PRO A 467 15.61 52.58 10.00
CA PRO A 467 16.70 53.55 9.89
C PRO A 467 17.93 53.02 9.15
N ASN A 468 18.16 51.70 9.16
CA ASN A 468 19.41 51.08 8.69
C ASN A 468 19.27 50.33 7.35
N ILE A 469 18.16 50.50 6.62
CA ILE A 469 17.98 49.84 5.31
C ILE A 469 18.33 50.81 4.18
N LYS A 470 19.43 50.52 3.48
CA LYS A 470 19.83 51.27 2.28
C LYS A 470 18.76 51.17 1.19
N PRO A 471 18.52 52.23 0.41
CA PRO A 471 17.51 52.23 -0.65
C PRO A 471 17.58 51.06 -1.64
N GLU A 472 18.80 50.58 -1.89
CA GLU A 472 19.10 49.46 -2.81
C GLU A 472 18.51 48.12 -2.32
N HIS A 473 18.30 47.95 -1.02
CA HIS A 473 17.78 46.70 -0.45
C HIS A 473 16.25 46.68 -0.35
N TYR A 474 15.56 47.82 -0.48
CA TYR A 474 14.10 47.86 -0.41
C TYR A 474 13.44 46.96 -1.45
N GLN A 475 13.95 46.95 -2.68
CA GLN A 475 13.35 46.15 -3.74
C GLN A 475 13.41 44.65 -3.41
N ARG A 476 14.54 44.17 -2.88
CA ARG A 476 14.70 42.76 -2.47
C ARG A 476 13.77 42.39 -1.32
N ILE A 477 13.63 43.26 -0.32
CA ILE A 477 12.73 43.03 0.82
C ILE A 477 11.27 43.02 0.36
N MET A 478 10.89 43.91 -0.56
CA MET A 478 9.55 43.91 -1.14
C MET A 478 9.28 42.65 -1.96
N ASP A 479 10.28 42.14 -2.69
CA ASP A 479 10.12 40.92 -3.47
C ASP A 479 10.05 39.66 -2.59
N GLN A 480 10.73 39.64 -1.44
CA GLN A 480 10.58 38.59 -0.42
C GLN A 480 9.19 38.63 0.24
N LEU A 481 8.70 39.82 0.63
CA LEU A 481 7.38 39.98 1.24
C LEU A 481 6.24 39.54 0.30
N LYS A 482 6.40 39.68 -1.02
CA LYS A 482 5.41 39.18 -2.01
C LYS A 482 5.28 37.66 -2.06
N GLN A 483 6.27 36.93 -1.53
CA GLN A 483 6.30 35.46 -1.55
C GLN A 483 5.82 34.85 -0.22
N MET A 484 5.55 35.69 0.78
CA MET A 484 5.16 35.30 2.13
C MET A 484 3.66 35.53 2.33
N ASP A 485 3.03 34.72 3.17
CA ASP A 485 1.67 35.00 3.63
C ASP A 485 1.62 36.20 4.60
N TYR A 486 0.42 36.65 4.98
CA TYR A 486 0.28 37.86 5.80
C TYR A 486 0.90 37.73 7.21
N GLU A 487 0.87 36.55 7.82
CA GLU A 487 1.45 36.32 9.15
C GLU A 487 2.97 36.31 9.07
N GLU A 488 3.52 35.60 8.07
CA GLU A 488 4.95 35.58 7.76
C GLU A 488 5.49 36.97 7.41
N GLN A 489 4.72 37.78 6.66
CA GLN A 489 5.07 39.17 6.37
C GLN A 489 5.21 40.00 7.65
N LEU A 490 4.33 39.80 8.64
CA LEU A 490 4.40 40.51 9.91
C LEU A 490 5.61 40.08 10.75
N GLU A 491 5.85 38.78 10.85
CA GLU A 491 7.01 38.23 11.56
C GLU A 491 8.32 38.68 10.93
N PHE A 492 8.42 38.67 9.59
CA PHE A 492 9.60 39.11 8.88
C PHE A 492 9.88 40.61 9.07
N VAL A 493 8.85 41.47 9.00
CA VAL A 493 9.02 42.90 9.29
C VAL A 493 9.42 43.12 10.74
N HIS A 494 8.85 42.37 11.69
CA HIS A 494 9.22 42.47 13.10
C HIS A 494 10.66 41.99 13.35
N TYR A 495 11.11 40.95 12.65
CA TYR A 495 12.49 40.49 12.67
C TYR A 495 13.44 41.59 12.16
N LEU A 496 13.10 42.27 11.07
CA LEU A 496 13.89 43.39 10.53
C LEU A 496 13.94 44.58 11.50
N GLU A 497 12.86 44.85 12.23
CA GLU A 497 12.81 45.89 13.27
C GLU A 497 13.66 45.54 14.49
N THR A 498 13.75 44.25 14.87
CA THR A 498 14.41 43.80 16.10
C THR A 498 15.89 43.52 15.89
N ASN A 499 16.27 42.97 14.73
CA ASN A 499 17.61 42.50 14.45
C ASN A 499 18.38 43.42 13.49
N THR A 500 17.93 44.66 13.28
CA THR A 500 18.74 45.62 12.52
C THR A 500 20.01 45.92 13.33
N PRO A 501 21.21 45.49 12.89
CA PRO A 501 22.44 45.78 13.61
C PRO A 501 22.61 47.30 13.64
N GLN A 502 23.03 47.84 14.79
CA GLN A 502 23.27 49.29 14.94
C GLN A 502 24.47 49.78 14.13
N GLU A 503 25.24 48.90 13.49
CA GLU A 503 26.43 49.28 12.72
C GLU A 503 26.55 48.40 11.46
N PHE A 504 26.35 49.02 10.29
CA PHE A 504 26.77 48.56 8.97
C PHE A 504 27.19 49.74 8.09
#